data_AF-A0A1F6MD17-F1
#
_entry.id   AF-A0A1F6MD17-F1
#
_cell.length_a   1.000
_cell.length_b   1.000
_cell.length_c   1.000
_cell.angle_alpha   90.00
_cell.angle_beta   90.00
_cell.angle_gamma   90.00
#
_symmetry.space_group_name_H-M   'P 1'
#
loop_
_entity.id
_entity.type
_entity.pdbx_description
1 polymer ?
#
loop_
_entity_poly.entity_id
_entity_poly.type
_entity_poly.pdbx_seq_one_letter_code
_entity_poly.pdbx_strand_id
1 'polypeptide(L)'
;MIILFQSLFIIFALVAVGSVIRRSKDDMLGPKAMIFWILFWLAAIVVVLWPESASKIAEFFGIGRGADLVVYASLAIVFYLLFKLNVKLDSLNRDITKVVRKNALEKSKQERAE
;
A
#
# COMPACT_ATOMS: atom_id res chain seq x y z
N MET A 1 12.08 -26.33 -13.35
CA MET A 1 12.04 -25.18 -12.41
C MET A 1 11.28 -23.97 -12.94
N ILE A 2 11.52 -23.53 -14.19
CA ILE A 2 10.87 -22.32 -14.77
C ILE A 2 9.33 -22.43 -14.86
N ILE A 3 8.80 -23.61 -15.21
CA ILE A 3 7.35 -23.86 -15.35
C ILE A 3 6.60 -23.71 -14.01
N LEU A 4 7.25 -24.08 -12.89
CA LEU A 4 6.68 -23.96 -11.53
C LEU A 4 6.61 -22.50 -11.08
N PHE A 5 7.59 -21.69 -11.48
CA PHE A 5 7.60 -20.26 -11.20
C PHE A 5 6.55 -19.52 -12.04
N GLN A 6 6.41 -19.88 -13.32
CA GLN A 6 5.40 -19.32 -14.22
C GLN A 6 3.96 -19.65 -13.80
N SER A 7 3.67 -20.89 -13.39
CA SER A 7 2.32 -21.27 -12.96
C SER A 7 1.90 -20.60 -11.66
N LEU A 8 2.81 -20.50 -10.68
CA LEU A 8 2.60 -19.74 -9.45
C LEU A 8 2.29 -18.27 -9.73
N PHE A 9 2.97 -17.70 -10.72
CA PHE A 9 2.78 -16.29 -11.09
C PHE A 9 1.49 -16.02 -11.85
N ILE A 10 1.04 -16.95 -12.70
CA ILE A 10 -0.26 -16.86 -13.36
C ILE A 10 -1.39 -16.90 -12.34
N ILE A 11 -1.31 -17.78 -11.34
CA ILE A 11 -2.28 -17.85 -10.25
C ILE A 11 -2.27 -16.53 -9.46
N PHE A 12 -1.09 -15.99 -9.16
CA PHE A 12 -0.94 -14.71 -8.48
C PHE A 12 -1.54 -13.54 -9.29
N ALA A 13 -1.32 -13.50 -10.60
CA ALA A 13 -1.89 -12.49 -11.49
C ALA A 13 -3.42 -12.57 -11.57
N LEU A 14 -3.99 -13.78 -11.61
CA LEU A 14 -5.44 -13.98 -11.56
C LEU A 14 -6.04 -13.52 -10.23
N VAL A 15 -5.38 -13.81 -9.11
CA VAL A 15 -5.80 -13.34 -7.77
C VAL A 15 -5.67 -11.82 -7.67
N ALA A 16 -4.62 -11.22 -8.22
CA ALA A 16 -4.42 -9.78 -8.26
C ALA A 16 -5.54 -9.06 -9.02
N VAL A 17 -5.85 -9.52 -10.24
CA VAL A 17 -6.95 -8.99 -11.05
C VAL A 17 -8.30 -9.19 -10.34
N GLY A 18 -8.54 -10.37 -9.77
CA GLY A 18 -9.74 -10.66 -8.98
C GLY A 18 -9.88 -9.74 -7.76
N SER A 19 -8.76 -9.40 -7.09
CA SER A 19 -8.76 -8.50 -5.94
C SER A 19 -9.14 -7.07 -6.31
N VAL A 20 -8.68 -6.58 -7.47
CA VAL A 20 -9.01 -5.25 -8.00
C VAL A 20 -10.50 -5.16 -8.35
N ILE A 21 -11.03 -6.18 -9.04
CA ILE A 21 -12.46 -6.24 -9.39
C ILE A 21 -13.34 -6.30 -8.14
N ARG A 22 -12.94 -7.09 -7.13
CA ARG A 22 -13.68 -7.20 -5.87
C ARG A 22 -13.68 -5.88 -5.08
N ARG A 23 -12.55 -5.16 -5.08
CA ARG A 23 -12.41 -3.85 -4.42
C ARG A 23 -13.12 -2.70 -5.15
N SER A 24 -13.52 -2.89 -6.40
CA SER A 24 -14.34 -1.93 -7.15
C SER A 24 -15.80 -1.90 -6.71
N LYS A 25 -16.28 -2.90 -5.97
CA LYS A 25 -17.68 -2.98 -5.52
C LYS A 25 -17.94 -2.36 -4.14
N ASP A 26 -16.90 -2.12 -3.34
CA ASP A 26 -17.08 -1.70 -1.94
C ASP A 26 -17.08 -0.18 -1.72
N ASP A 27 -16.94 0.66 -2.76
CA ASP A 27 -16.96 2.15 -2.69
C ASP A 27 -15.99 2.82 -1.68
N MET A 28 -15.16 2.04 -0.97
CA MET A 28 -14.23 2.52 0.05
C MET A 28 -12.92 3.08 -0.52
N LEU A 29 -12.68 2.94 -1.82
CA LEU A 29 -11.47 3.40 -2.49
C LEU A 29 -11.82 4.49 -3.49
N GLY A 30 -11.46 5.74 -3.18
CA GLY A 30 -11.62 6.83 -4.13
C GLY A 30 -10.98 6.51 -5.49
N PRO A 31 -11.49 7.06 -6.61
CA PRO A 31 -11.12 6.66 -7.98
C PRO A 31 -9.60 6.73 -8.26
N LYS A 32 -8.88 7.62 -7.58
CA LYS A 32 -7.41 7.70 -7.65
C LYS A 32 -6.69 6.47 -7.10
N ALA A 33 -7.19 5.89 -6.01
CA ALA A 33 -6.60 4.69 -5.41
C ALA A 33 -6.81 3.46 -6.31
N MET A 34 -7.97 3.36 -6.97
CA MET A 34 -8.26 2.29 -7.92
C MET A 34 -7.30 2.31 -9.11
N ILE A 35 -7.11 3.49 -9.73
CA ILE A 35 -6.17 3.66 -10.86
C ILE A 35 -4.74 3.30 -10.43
N PHE A 36 -4.31 3.75 -9.25
CA PHE A 36 -2.99 3.42 -8.71
C PHE A 36 -2.78 1.91 -8.58
N TRP A 37 -3.75 1.19 -8.00
CA TRP A 37 -3.66 -0.26 -7.83
C TRP A 37 -3.67 -1.02 -9.15
N ILE A 38 -4.48 -0.61 -10.12
CA ILE A 38 -4.47 -1.20 -11.47
C ILE A 38 -3.09 -1.06 -12.11
N LEU A 39 -2.52 0.15 -12.08
CA LEU A 39 -1.25 0.46 -12.72
C LEU A 39 -0.09 -0.26 -12.03
N PHE A 40 -0.14 -0.38 -10.69
CA PHE A 40 0.82 -1.16 -9.91
C PHE A 40 0.83 -2.65 -10.30
N TRP A 41 -0.35 -3.27 -10.40
CA TRP A 41 -0.44 -4.68 -10.79
C TRP A 41 -0.02 -4.92 -12.24
N LEU A 42 -0.33 -4.00 -13.15
CA LEU A 42 0.12 -4.06 -14.53
C LEU A 42 1.65 -3.99 -14.61
N ALA A 43 2.28 -3.08 -13.87
CA ALA A 43 3.74 -3.00 -13.77
C ALA A 43 4.36 -4.29 -13.19
N ALA A 44 3.75 -4.88 -12.15
CA ALA A 44 4.21 -6.14 -11.57
C ALA A 44 4.14 -7.30 -12.57
N ILE A 45 3.10 -7.38 -13.39
CA ILE A 45 2.98 -8.38 -14.46
C ILE A 45 4.10 -8.22 -15.49
N VAL A 46 4.38 -6.99 -15.92
CA VAL A 46 5.46 -6.70 -16.90
C VAL A 46 6.82 -7.15 -16.38
N VAL A 47 7.14 -6.83 -15.12
CA VAL A 47 8.41 -7.20 -14.49
C VAL A 47 8.62 -8.72 -14.46
N VAL A 48 7.54 -9.49 -14.32
CA VAL A 48 7.66 -10.95 -14.21
C VAL A 48 7.56 -11.68 -15.53
N LEU A 49 6.77 -11.19 -16.48
CA LEU A 49 6.79 -11.72 -17.84
C LEU A 49 8.14 -11.45 -18.52
N TRP A 50 8.81 -10.36 -18.16
CA TRP A 50 10.09 -9.97 -18.75
C TRP A 50 11.15 -9.63 -17.70
N PRO A 51 11.77 -10.62 -17.04
CA PRO A 51 12.74 -10.38 -15.98
C PRO A 51 14.02 -9.66 -16.46
N GLU A 52 14.35 -9.73 -17.76
CA GLU A 52 15.44 -8.93 -18.34
C GLU A 52 15.20 -7.42 -18.23
N SER A 53 13.94 -6.96 -18.20
CA SER A 53 13.65 -5.55 -18.00
C SER A 53 14.10 -5.06 -16.62
N ALA A 54 13.86 -5.86 -15.57
CA ALA A 54 14.34 -5.59 -14.22
C ALA A 54 15.87 -5.69 -14.13
N SER A 55 16.49 -6.64 -14.84
CA SER A 55 17.94 -6.78 -14.88
C SER A 55 18.64 -5.59 -15.56
N LYS A 56 18.10 -5.08 -16.68
CA LYS A 56 18.63 -3.88 -17.36
C LYS A 56 18.57 -2.63 -16.49
N ILE A 57 17.46 -2.46 -15.77
CA ILE A 57 17.33 -1.35 -14.82
C ILE A 57 18.33 -1.53 -13.67
N ALA A 58 18.45 -2.73 -13.10
CA ALA A 58 19.40 -2.99 -12.02
C ALA A 58 20.87 -2.80 -12.44
N GLU A 59 21.23 -3.19 -13.66
CA GLU A 59 22.57 -2.97 -14.20
C GLU A 59 22.89 -1.47 -14.34
N PHE A 60 21.91 -0.65 -14.76
CA PHE A 60 22.04 0.81 -14.75
C PHE A 60 22.28 1.39 -13.35
N PHE A 61 21.64 0.81 -12.33
CA PHE A 61 21.86 1.16 -10.92
C PHE A 61 23.09 0.49 -10.29
N GLY A 62 23.87 -0.29 -11.04
CA GLY A 62 25.07 -0.99 -10.56
C GLY A 62 24.79 -2.23 -9.71
N ILE A 63 23.56 -2.77 -9.76
CA ILE A 63 23.13 -3.95 -9.00
C ILE A 63 23.05 -5.14 -9.96
N GLY A 64 23.85 -6.18 -9.72
CA GLY A 64 23.95 -7.33 -10.64
C GLY A 64 22.70 -8.20 -10.77
N ARG A 65 21.64 -7.96 -9.98
CA ARG A 65 20.41 -8.75 -9.98
C ARG A 65 19.17 -7.85 -9.90
N GLY A 66 18.30 -7.94 -10.90
CA GLY A 66 17.01 -7.21 -10.97
C GLY A 66 16.13 -7.38 -9.74
N ALA A 67 16.08 -8.59 -9.17
CA ALA A 67 15.29 -8.89 -7.99
C ALA A 67 15.77 -8.11 -6.75
N ASP A 68 17.08 -7.95 -6.57
CA ASP A 68 17.64 -7.31 -5.38
C ASP A 68 17.30 -5.81 -5.36
N LEU A 69 17.32 -5.15 -6.54
CA LEU A 69 16.85 -3.77 -6.68
C LEU A 69 15.38 -3.62 -6.26
N VAL A 70 14.51 -4.53 -6.72
CA VAL A 70 13.08 -4.51 -6.36
C VAL A 70 12.90 -4.69 -4.86
N VAL A 71 13.65 -5.60 -4.24
CA VAL A 71 13.60 -5.83 -2.80
C VAL A 71 14.04 -4.58 -2.04
N TYR A 72 15.17 -3.96 -2.40
CA TYR A 72 15.63 -2.74 -1.72
C TYR A 72 14.65 -1.57 -1.88
N ALA A 73 14.13 -1.36 -3.09
CA ALA A 73 13.14 -0.32 -3.33
C ALA A 73 11.85 -0.57 -2.53
N SER A 74 11.35 -1.81 -2.50
CA SER A 74 10.15 -2.17 -1.76
C SER A 74 10.33 -1.98 -0.26
N LEU A 75 11.49 -2.37 0.30
CA LEU A 75 11.81 -2.14 1.70
C LEU A 75 11.82 -0.65 2.03
N ALA A 76 12.52 0.17 1.24
CA ALA A 76 12.55 1.62 1.45
C ALA A 76 11.15 2.25 1.41
N ILE A 77 10.32 1.86 0.44
CA ILE A 77 8.93 2.32 0.32
C ILE A 77 8.11 1.89 1.53
N VAL A 78 8.20 0.62 1.95
CA VAL A 78 7.45 0.09 3.10
C VAL A 78 7.85 0.83 4.38
N PHE A 79 9.15 1.03 4.63
CA PHE A 79 9.62 1.82 5.77
C PHE A 79 9.05 3.24 5.75
N TYR A 80 9.09 3.91 4.61
CA TYR A 80 8.51 5.25 4.46
C TYR A 80 7.00 5.26 4.72
N LEU A 81 6.25 4.28 4.20
CA LEU A 81 4.81 4.15 4.44
C LEU A 81 4.49 3.88 5.91
N LEU A 82 5.25 3.01 6.58
CA LEU A 82 5.12 2.75 8.01
C LEU A 82 5.38 4.00 8.83
N PHE A 83 6.44 4.76 8.50
CA PHE A 83 6.73 6.03 9.15
C PHE A 83 5.56 7.02 8.98
N LYS A 84 5.10 7.22 7.73
CA LYS A 84 3.97 8.11 7.43
C LYS A 84 2.69 7.68 8.15
N LEU A 85 2.43 6.38 8.25
CA LEU A 85 1.27 5.84 8.95
C LEU A 85 1.35 6.14 10.46
N ASN A 86 2.52 5.94 11.09
CA ASN A 86 2.72 6.28 12.51
C ASN A 86 2.44 7.76 12.78
N VAL A 87 2.99 8.67 11.97
CA VAL A 87 2.71 10.11 12.09
C VAL A 87 1.21 10.41 11.97
N LYS A 88 0.50 9.73 11.06
CA LYS A 88 -0.94 9.91 10.89
C LYS A 88 -1.74 9.38 12.09
N LEU A 89 -1.32 8.25 12.66
CA LEU A 89 -1.92 7.68 13.87
C LEU A 89 -1.76 8.61 15.07
N ASP A 90 -0.58 9.21 15.25
CA ASP A 90 -0.34 10.17 16.33
C ASP A 90 -1.23 11.41 16.20
N SER A 91 -1.37 11.94 14.98
CA SER A 91 -2.31 13.05 14.73
C SER A 91 -3.74 12.66 15.09
N LEU A 92 -4.17 11.44 14.72
CA LEU A 92 -5.51 10.95 14.99
C LEU A 92 -5.77 10.80 16.50
N ASN A 93 -4.80 10.27 17.25
CA ASN A 93 -4.85 10.16 18.71
C ASN A 93 -5.00 11.53 19.38
N ARG A 94 -4.30 12.56 18.88
CA ARG A 94 -4.45 13.93 19.40
C ARG A 94 -5.83 14.49 19.14
N ASP A 95 -6.41 14.23 17.96
CA ASP A 95 -7.75 14.72 17.63
C ASP A 95 -8.83 14.00 18.43
N ILE A 96 -8.71 12.68 18.63
CA ILE A 96 -9.58 11.91 19.54
C ILE A 96 -9.52 12.51 20.95
N THR A 97 -8.31 12.78 21.46
CA THR A 97 -8.12 13.37 22.80
C THR A 97 -8.83 14.72 22.93
N LYS A 98 -8.74 15.59 21.91
CA LYS A 98 -9.44 16.89 21.90
C LYS A 98 -10.96 16.72 21.95
N VAL A 99 -11.51 15.81 21.15
CA VAL A 99 -12.95 15.54 21.08
C VAL A 99 -13.46 15.01 22.42
N VAL A 100 -12.78 14.02 23.01
CA VAL A 100 -13.16 13.46 24.33
C VAL A 100 -13.10 14.53 25.41
N ARG A 101 -12.04 15.36 25.43
CA ARG A 101 -11.90 16.45 26.41
C ARG A 101 -13.00 17.50 26.27
N LYS A 102 -13.34 17.88 25.04
CA LYS A 102 -14.44 18.83 24.78
C LYS A 102 -15.76 18.28 25.32
N ASN A 103 -16.08 17.03 25.00
CA ASN A 103 -17.31 16.38 25.46
C ASN A 103 -17.38 16.30 27.00
N ALA A 104 -16.28 15.96 27.66
CA ALA A 104 -16.21 15.91 29.13
C ALA A 104 -16.44 17.29 29.77
N LEU A 105 -15.84 18.35 29.21
CA LEU A 105 -16.02 19.71 29.70
C LEU A 105 -17.45 20.23 29.48
N GLU A 106 -18.05 19.96 28.32
CA GLU A 106 -19.43 20.32 28.03
C GLU A 106 -20.41 19.63 28.99
N LYS A 107 -20.23 18.33 29.22
CA LYS A 107 -21.03 17.57 30.19
C LYS A 107 -20.91 18.15 31.61
N SER A 108 -19.69 18.47 32.05
CA SER A 108 -19.48 19.07 33.39
C SER A 108 -20.11 20.46 33.54
N LYS A 109 -20.27 21.21 32.46
CA LYS A 109 -20.95 22.52 32.48
C LYS A 109 -22.45 22.37 32.59
N GLN A 110 -23.03 21.36 31.93
CA GLN A 110 -24.46 21.05 32.04
C GLN A 110 -24.82 20.63 33.46
N GLU A 111 -24.06 19.72 34.07
CA GLU A 111 -24.27 19.25 35.45
C GLU A 111 -24.15 20.37 36.52
N ARG A 112 -23.46 21.48 36.22
CA ARG A 112 -23.34 22.64 37.13
C ARG A 112 -24.43 23.69 36.92
N ALA A 113 -25.17 23.63 35.81
CA ALA A 113 -26.22 24.57 35.47
C ALA A 113 -27.62 24.08 35.91
N GLU A 114 -27.73 22.80 36.22
CA GLU A 114 -28.87 22.15 36.88
C GLU A 114 -28.75 22.21 38.41
#